data_AF-A0A962JXH6-F1
#
_entry.id   AF-A0A962JXH6-F1
#
_cell.length_a   1.000
_cell.length_b   1.000
_cell.length_c   1.000
_cell.angle_alpha   90.00
_cell.angle_beta   90.00
_cell.angle_gamma   90.00
#
_symmetry.space_group_name_H-M   'P 1'
#
loop_
_entity.id
_entity.type
_entity.pdbx_description
1 polymer ?
#
loop_
_entity_poly.entity_id
_entity_poly.type
_entity_poly.pdbx_seq_one_letter_code
_entity_poly.pdbx_strand_id
1 'polypeptide(L)'
;WLILTRLLFPAHRIAIDDPRGVVEKELAALGSMSRGEKLVGIVFLGAATCWILRSPLAKLTGLPLDDTIIALTAALLLFAVPISRARGEFALDWEAARNVPWGVLLLFGGGLALASGFGSTGLAEWIGAAVAGIEISTIVLVLVVTVAIVYLTEITSNTASTATFLPILGAVAVGLGL
;
A
#
# COMPACT_ATOMS: atom_id res chain seq x y z
N TRP A 1 0.44 -3.73 -23.14
CA TRP A 1 -1.00 -4.07 -23.26
C TRP A 1 -1.32 -4.77 -24.59
N LEU A 2 -1.21 -4.09 -25.75
CA LEU A 2 -1.56 -4.69 -27.06
C LEU A 2 -0.82 -5.99 -27.40
N ILE A 3 0.47 -6.08 -27.06
CA ILE A 3 1.28 -7.30 -27.27
C ILE A 3 0.72 -8.47 -26.46
N LEU A 4 0.38 -8.25 -25.18
CA LEU A 4 -0.18 -9.29 -24.32
C LEU A 4 -1.60 -9.68 -24.75
N THR A 5 -2.47 -8.70 -25.04
CA THR A 5 -3.91 -8.96 -25.27
C THR A 5 -4.27 -9.35 -26.69
N ARG A 6 -3.43 -9.07 -27.69
CA ARG A 6 -3.70 -9.40 -29.11
C ARG A 6 -2.69 -10.35 -29.75
N LEU A 7 -1.43 -10.37 -29.32
CA LEU A 7 -0.37 -11.17 -29.95
C LEU A 7 -0.07 -12.46 -29.17
N LEU A 8 0.26 -12.33 -27.87
CA LEU A 8 0.69 -13.45 -27.03
C LEU A 8 -0.48 -14.22 -26.42
N PHE A 9 -1.48 -13.51 -25.89
CA PHE A 9 -2.69 -14.07 -25.30
C PHE A 9 -3.92 -13.40 -25.90
N PRO A 10 -4.33 -13.75 -27.13
CA PRO A 10 -5.49 -13.16 -27.78
C PRO A 10 -6.74 -13.40 -26.93
N ALA A 11 -7.22 -12.33 -26.28
CA ALA A 11 -8.33 -12.38 -25.31
C ALA A 11 -9.63 -12.92 -25.91
N HIS A 12 -9.78 -12.90 -27.24
CA HIS A 12 -10.89 -13.52 -27.97
C HIS A 12 -11.01 -15.04 -27.73
N ARG A 13 -9.93 -15.73 -27.32
CA ARG A 13 -9.96 -17.18 -27.02
C ARG A 13 -10.52 -17.50 -25.63
N ILE A 14 -10.67 -16.50 -24.76
CA ILE A 14 -11.35 -16.63 -23.47
C ILE A 14 -12.79 -16.14 -23.70
N ALA A 15 -13.54 -16.89 -24.51
CA ALA A 15 -14.96 -16.66 -24.69
C ALA A 15 -15.68 -17.25 -23.47
N ILE A 16 -16.02 -16.39 -22.50
CA ILE A 16 -17.05 -16.74 -21.52
C ILE A 16 -18.37 -16.52 -22.25
N ASP A 17 -19.06 -17.60 -22.61
CA ASP A 17 -20.29 -17.55 -23.41
C ASP A 17 -21.38 -16.67 -22.76
N ASP A 18 -21.44 -16.64 -21.43
CA ASP A 18 -22.32 -15.76 -20.67
C ASP A 18 -21.65 -15.21 -19.39
N PRO A 19 -20.90 -14.10 -19.49
CA PRO A 19 -20.25 -13.49 -18.33
C PRO A 19 -21.26 -12.93 -17.33
N ARG A 20 -22.43 -12.48 -17.80
CA ARG A 20 -23.47 -11.88 -16.95
C ARG A 20 -24.20 -12.95 -16.15
N GLY A 21 -24.59 -14.06 -16.79
CA GLY A 21 -25.23 -15.18 -16.09
C GLY A 21 -24.32 -15.84 -15.06
N VAL A 22 -23.01 -15.89 -15.29
CA VAL A 22 -22.05 -16.34 -14.26
C VAL A 22 -22.08 -15.39 -13.06
N VAL A 23 -22.00 -14.07 -13.27
CA VAL A 23 -22.05 -13.09 -12.18
C VAL A 23 -23.38 -13.13 -11.44
N GLU A 24 -24.51 -13.19 -12.15
CA GLU A 24 -25.84 -13.27 -11.54
C GLU A 24 -26.02 -14.56 -10.73
N LYS A 25 -25.50 -15.69 -11.23
CA LYS A 25 -25.52 -16.97 -10.51
C LYS A 25 -24.68 -16.91 -9.23
N GLU A 26 -23.47 -16.37 -9.29
CA GLU A 26 -22.60 -16.22 -8.12
C GLU A 26 -23.21 -15.23 -7.11
N LEU A 27 -23.76 -14.10 -7.58
CA LEU A 27 -24.48 -13.14 -6.72
C LEU A 27 -25.70 -13.77 -6.04
N ALA A 28 -26.47 -14.58 -6.76
CA ALA A 28 -27.59 -15.32 -6.20
C ALA A 28 -27.12 -16.37 -5.18
N ALA A 29 -25.98 -17.02 -5.42
CA ALA A 29 -25.39 -18.01 -4.53
C ALA A 29 -24.87 -17.43 -3.21
N LEU A 30 -24.41 -16.16 -3.20
CA LEU A 30 -23.97 -15.46 -1.98
C LEU A 30 -25.11 -15.25 -0.97
N GLY A 31 -26.35 -15.07 -1.45
CA GLY A 31 -27.51 -14.85 -0.60
C GLY A 31 -27.47 -13.52 0.17
N SER A 32 -28.16 -13.45 1.32
CA SER A 32 -28.20 -12.23 2.13
C SER A 32 -26.94 -12.07 2.97
N MET A 33 -26.40 -10.84 3.04
CA MET A 33 -25.22 -10.55 3.87
C MET A 33 -25.39 -11.03 5.32
N SER A 34 -24.42 -11.83 5.74
CA SER A 34 -24.24 -12.29 7.11
C SER A 34 -23.96 -11.12 8.07
N ARG A 35 -24.08 -11.39 9.37
CA ARG A 35 -23.74 -10.40 10.40
C ARG A 35 -22.27 -10.00 10.35
N GLY A 36 -21.38 -10.95 10.03
CA GLY A 36 -19.95 -10.69 9.89
C GLY A 36 -19.64 -9.74 8.74
N GLU A 37 -20.19 -10.01 7.55
CA GLU A 37 -20.01 -9.15 6.38
C GLU A 37 -20.55 -7.73 6.63
N LYS A 38 -21.70 -7.60 7.30
CA LYS A 38 -22.24 -6.29 7.69
C LYS A 38 -21.32 -5.55 8.66
N LEU A 39 -20.78 -6.23 9.66
CA LEU A 39 -19.86 -5.64 10.63
C LEU A 39 -18.57 -5.18 9.95
N VAL A 40 -17.96 -6.03 9.12
CA VAL A 40 -16.76 -5.69 8.34
C VAL A 40 -17.04 -4.51 7.42
N GLY A 41 -18.18 -4.51 6.71
CA GLY A 41 -18.58 -3.42 5.83
C GLY A 41 -18.75 -2.08 6.58
N ILE A 42 -19.38 -2.10 7.76
CA ILE A 42 -19.54 -0.90 8.60
C ILE A 42 -18.18 -0.36 9.06
N VAL A 43 -17.30 -1.23 9.57
CA VAL A 43 -15.97 -0.81 10.04
C VAL A 43 -15.13 -0.29 8.88
N PHE A 44 -15.17 -0.96 7.71
CA PHE A 44 -14.47 -0.52 6.50
C PHE A 44 -14.94 0.84 6.01
N LEU A 45 -16.25 1.04 5.87
CA LEU A 45 -16.82 2.34 5.46
C LEU A 45 -16.54 3.43 6.48
N GLY A 46 -16.56 3.10 7.78
CA GLY A 46 -16.16 4.00 8.85
C GLY A 46 -14.70 4.44 8.71
N ALA A 47 -13.77 3.50 8.53
CA ALA A 47 -12.36 3.79 8.31
C ALA A 47 -12.13 4.63 7.05
N ALA A 48 -12.76 4.27 5.93
CA ALA A 48 -12.67 5.03 4.68
C ALA A 48 -13.19 6.47 4.83
N THR A 49 -14.31 6.64 5.51
CA THR A 49 -14.87 7.96 5.81
C THR A 49 -13.92 8.77 6.69
N CYS A 50 -13.34 8.16 7.72
CA CYS A 50 -12.34 8.79 8.59
C CYS A 50 -11.09 9.22 7.82
N TRP A 51 -10.59 8.41 6.87
CA TRP A 51 -9.46 8.80 6.03
C TRP A 51 -9.80 9.98 5.11
N ILE A 52 -10.95 9.93 4.42
CA ILE A 52 -11.38 11.00 3.50
C ILE A 52 -11.62 12.31 4.26
N LEU A 53 -12.24 12.24 5.43
CA LEU A 53 -12.60 13.40 6.25
C LEU A 53 -11.59 13.68 7.37
N ARG A 54 -10.39 13.12 7.33
CA ARG A 54 -9.40 13.22 8.42
C ARG A 54 -9.13 14.66 8.84
N SER A 55 -8.84 15.54 7.87
CA SER A 55 -8.51 16.95 8.15
C SER A 55 -9.65 17.72 8.83
N PRO A 56 -10.90 17.72 8.31
CA PRO A 56 -12.01 18.38 8.99
C PRO A 56 -12.37 17.71 10.34
N LEU A 57 -12.29 16.38 10.45
CA LEU A 57 -12.53 15.66 11.71
C LEU A 57 -11.50 16.04 12.79
N ALA A 58 -10.22 16.13 12.44
CA ALA A 58 -9.15 16.53 13.37
C ALA A 58 -9.38 17.95 13.89
N LYS A 59 -9.76 18.87 13.00
CA LYS A 59 -10.07 20.26 13.37
C LYS A 59 -11.31 20.38 14.26
N LEU A 60 -12.35 19.59 14.02
CA LEU A 60 -13.59 19.62 14.78
C LEU A 60 -13.45 18.99 16.17
N THR A 61 -12.77 17.85 16.24
CA THR A 61 -12.63 17.06 17.48
C THR A 61 -11.47 17.53 18.36
N GLY A 62 -10.50 18.25 17.80
CA GLY A 62 -9.26 18.61 18.49
C GLY A 62 -8.33 17.41 18.76
N LEU A 63 -8.66 16.23 18.24
CA LEU A 63 -7.87 15.02 18.41
C LEU A 63 -6.74 14.96 17.38
N PRO A 64 -5.56 14.45 17.75
CA PRO A 64 -4.45 14.23 16.83
C PRO A 64 -4.73 13.00 15.94
N LEU A 65 -5.70 13.12 15.03
CA LEU A 65 -6.08 12.03 14.13
C LEU A 65 -5.02 11.84 13.04
N ASP A 66 -4.40 10.67 13.02
CA ASP A 66 -3.53 10.20 11.95
C ASP A 66 -3.99 8.88 11.34
N ASP A 67 -3.39 8.51 10.20
CA ASP A 67 -3.77 7.30 9.46
C ASP A 67 -3.54 6.04 10.32
N THR A 68 -2.53 6.08 11.19
CA THR A 68 -2.17 5.00 12.11
C THR A 68 -3.28 4.73 13.12
N ILE A 69 -3.79 5.77 13.79
CA ILE A 69 -4.87 5.66 14.79
C ILE A 69 -6.15 5.14 14.13
N ILE A 70 -6.50 5.63 12.94
CA ILE A 70 -7.69 5.19 12.21
C ILE A 70 -7.57 3.69 11.88
N ALA A 71 -6.44 3.26 11.32
CA ALA A 71 -6.20 1.86 10.95
C ALA A 71 -6.20 0.93 12.17
N LEU A 72 -5.48 1.29 13.24
CA LEU A 72 -5.40 0.49 14.46
C LEU A 72 -6.76 0.38 15.15
N THR A 73 -7.53 1.47 15.19
CA THR A 73 -8.87 1.45 15.78
C THR A 73 -9.82 0.56 14.98
N ALA A 74 -9.79 0.64 13.64
CA ALA A 74 -10.58 -0.24 12.79
C ALA A 74 -10.20 -1.71 12.98
N ALA A 75 -8.91 -2.03 13.02
CA ALA A 75 -8.42 -3.38 13.30
C ALA A 75 -8.89 -3.87 14.68
N LEU A 76 -8.68 -3.08 15.73
CA LEU A 76 -9.11 -3.42 17.09
C LEU A 76 -10.62 -3.64 17.18
N LEU A 77 -11.44 -2.84 16.48
CA LEU A 77 -12.89 -3.04 16.44
C LEU A 77 -13.26 -4.40 15.81
N LEU A 78 -12.56 -4.84 14.76
CA LEU A 78 -12.82 -6.15 14.14
C LEU A 78 -12.42 -7.33 15.05
N PHE A 79 -11.41 -7.15 15.91
CA PHE A 79 -11.03 -8.13 16.93
C PHE A 79 -11.93 -8.09 18.17
N ALA A 80 -12.45 -6.92 18.54
CA ALA A 80 -13.17 -6.71 19.80
C ALA A 80 -14.70 -6.85 19.67
N VAL A 81 -15.28 -6.56 18.51
CA VAL A 81 -16.74 -6.62 18.31
C VAL A 81 -17.15 -8.02 17.86
N PRO A 82 -17.92 -8.78 18.67
CA PRO A 82 -18.33 -10.12 18.31
C PRO A 82 -19.45 -10.12 17.27
N ILE A 83 -19.34 -11.00 16.27
CA ILE A 83 -20.40 -11.33 15.32
C ILE A 83 -21.55 -12.07 16.05
N SER A 84 -21.19 -12.95 16.99
CA SER A 84 -22.15 -13.70 17.81
C SER A 84 -21.65 -13.83 19.24
N ARG A 85 -22.24 -13.07 20.17
CA ARG A 85 -21.90 -13.10 21.60
C ARG A 85 -22.06 -14.49 22.23
N ALA A 86 -23.06 -15.27 21.77
CA ALA A 86 -23.32 -16.61 22.31
C ALA A 86 -22.28 -17.65 21.89
N ARG A 87 -21.59 -17.44 20.76
CA ARG A 87 -20.59 -18.36 20.21
C ARG A 87 -19.15 -17.86 20.35
N GLY A 88 -18.96 -16.63 20.84
CA GLY A 88 -17.63 -16.01 20.93
C GLY A 88 -16.98 -15.80 19.56
N GLU A 89 -17.78 -15.65 18.50
CA GLU A 89 -17.29 -15.45 17.14
C GLU A 89 -17.01 -13.97 16.90
N PHE A 90 -15.83 -13.64 16.40
CA PHE A 90 -15.38 -12.29 16.05
C PHE A 90 -15.11 -12.18 14.55
N ALA A 91 -14.99 -10.95 14.03
CA ALA A 91 -14.73 -10.74 12.60
C ALA A 91 -13.29 -11.09 12.21
N LEU A 92 -12.34 -10.87 13.11
CA LEU A 92 -10.96 -11.31 12.96
C LEU A 92 -10.54 -12.14 14.18
N ASP A 93 -9.72 -13.14 13.91
CA ASP A 93 -9.06 -13.98 14.90
C ASP A 93 -7.53 -13.93 14.72
N TRP A 94 -6.82 -14.60 15.62
CA TRP A 94 -5.35 -14.64 15.56
C TRP A 94 -4.84 -15.39 14.33
N GLU A 95 -5.60 -16.35 13.81
CA GLU A 95 -5.23 -17.05 12.57
C GLU A 95 -5.24 -16.10 11.37
N ALA A 96 -6.20 -15.18 11.29
CA ALA A 96 -6.21 -14.12 10.30
C ALA A 96 -4.97 -13.21 10.43
N ALA A 97 -4.55 -12.86 11.65
CA ALA A 97 -3.35 -12.05 11.89
C ALA A 97 -2.05 -12.72 11.43
N ARG A 98 -2.00 -14.07 11.43
CA ARG A 98 -0.82 -14.80 10.94
C ARG A 98 -0.63 -14.70 9.42
N ASN A 99 -1.70 -14.41 8.68
CA ASN A 99 -1.64 -14.22 7.23
C ASN A 99 -1.18 -12.81 6.83
N VAL A 100 -0.99 -11.90 7.80
CA VAL A 100 -0.40 -10.58 7.54
C VAL A 100 1.04 -10.77 7.02
N PRO A 101 1.45 -10.06 5.96
CA PRO A 101 2.79 -10.17 5.40
C PRO A 101 3.83 -9.45 6.29
N TRP A 102 4.15 -10.03 7.46
CA TRP A 102 5.08 -9.47 8.45
C TRP A 102 6.46 -9.13 7.86
N GLY A 103 6.92 -9.90 6.88
CA GLY A 103 8.16 -9.62 6.17
C GLY A 103 8.16 -8.26 5.44
N VAL A 104 7.01 -7.83 4.91
CA VAL A 104 6.87 -6.52 4.25
C VAL A 104 6.92 -5.40 5.28
N LEU A 105 6.28 -5.58 6.44
CA LEU A 105 6.34 -4.60 7.53
C LEU A 105 7.77 -4.43 8.07
N LEU A 106 8.49 -5.54 8.25
CA LEU A 106 9.91 -5.52 8.64
C LEU A 106 10.79 -4.86 7.59
N LEU A 107 10.54 -5.10 6.29
CA LEU A 107 11.26 -4.47 5.19
C LEU A 107 11.07 -2.95 5.17
N PHE A 108 9.85 -2.45 5.42
CA PHE A 108 9.61 -1.02 5.54
C PHE A 108 10.31 -0.42 6.76
N GLY A 109 10.24 -1.09 7.91
CA GLY A 109 10.98 -0.67 9.12
C GLY A 109 12.49 -0.61 8.87
N GLY A 110 13.04 -1.61 8.17
CA GLY A 110 14.44 -1.64 7.75
C GLY A 110 14.80 -0.50 6.79
N GLY A 111 13.94 -0.21 5.80
CA GLY A 111 14.14 0.92 4.88
C GLY A 111 14.14 2.28 5.59
N LEU A 112 13.23 2.50 6.54
CA LEU A 112 13.20 3.71 7.37
C LEU A 112 14.44 3.82 8.28
N ALA A 113 14.87 2.70 8.87
CA ALA A 113 16.09 2.65 9.68
C ALA A 113 17.34 2.96 8.84
N LEU A 114 17.44 2.43 7.61
CA LEU A 114 18.50 2.75 6.67
C LEU A 114 18.48 4.23 6.29
N ALA A 115 17.30 4.79 5.96
CA ALA A 115 17.16 6.22 5.66
C ALA A 115 17.62 7.10 6.83
N SER A 116 17.23 6.76 8.05
CA SER A 116 17.69 7.45 9.25
C SER A 116 19.21 7.30 9.44
N GLY A 117 19.76 6.12 9.17
CA GLY A 117 21.20 5.86 9.18
C GLY A 117 21.98 6.71 8.18
N PHE A 118 21.41 6.98 7.00
CA PHE A 118 22.06 7.82 5.99
C PHE A 118 22.24 9.25 6.47
N GLY A 119 21.22 9.81 7.12
CA GLY A 119 21.30 11.15 7.71
C GLY A 119 22.20 11.20 8.94
N SER A 120 22.14 10.21 9.84
CA SER A 120 22.94 10.22 11.07
C SER A 120 24.43 9.97 10.84
N THR A 121 24.80 9.28 9.76
CA THR A 121 26.20 8.99 9.42
C THR A 121 26.87 10.04 8.54
N GLY A 122 26.12 11.03 8.03
CA GLY A 122 26.64 11.99 7.05
C GLY A 122 26.72 11.43 5.62
N LEU A 123 26.23 10.21 5.38
CA LEU A 123 26.30 9.56 4.08
C LEU A 123 25.40 10.26 3.06
N ALA A 124 24.23 10.74 3.47
CA ALA A 124 23.34 11.51 2.60
C ALA A 124 24.03 12.78 2.08
N GLU A 125 24.70 13.51 2.96
CA GLU A 125 25.46 14.71 2.63
C GLU A 125 26.66 14.39 1.73
N TRP A 126 27.36 13.29 1.99
CA TRP A 126 28.47 12.84 1.14
C TRP A 126 28.01 12.50 -0.29
N ILE A 127 26.91 11.76 -0.43
CA ILE A 127 26.30 11.47 -1.75
C ILE A 127 25.86 12.76 -2.43
N GLY A 128 25.18 13.66 -1.69
CA GLY A 128 24.71 14.93 -2.21
C GLY A 128 25.85 15.81 -2.71
N ALA A 129 26.96 15.88 -1.96
CA ALA A 129 28.16 16.62 -2.37
C ALA A 129 28.82 16.01 -3.62
N ALA A 130 28.77 14.69 -3.80
CA ALA A 130 29.34 14.02 -4.98
C ALA A 130 28.59 14.35 -6.28
N VAL A 131 27.30 14.69 -6.19
CA VAL A 131 26.48 15.11 -7.34
C VAL A 131 26.28 16.62 -7.40
N ALA A 132 26.78 17.36 -6.41
CA ALA A 132 26.67 18.81 -6.34
C ALA A 132 27.36 19.44 -7.57
N GLY A 133 26.66 20.36 -8.23
CA GLY A 133 27.14 21.04 -9.43
C GLY A 133 26.85 20.33 -10.76
N ILE A 134 26.21 19.15 -10.72
CA ILE A 134 25.63 18.56 -11.95
C ILE A 134 24.37 19.36 -12.30
N GLU A 135 24.46 20.14 -13.38
CA GLU A 135 23.30 20.81 -13.97
C GLU A 135 22.51 19.84 -14.86
N ILE A 136 21.58 19.11 -14.25
CA ILE A 136 20.64 18.24 -14.96
C ILE A 136 19.22 18.77 -14.79
N SER A 137 18.44 18.79 -15.87
CA SER A 137 17.01 19.10 -15.77
C SER A 137 16.30 18.05 -14.92
N THR A 138 15.43 18.48 -13.99
CA THR A 138 14.61 17.59 -13.15
C THR A 138 13.84 16.57 -13.99
N ILE A 139 13.37 16.95 -15.17
CA ILE A 139 12.66 16.05 -16.10
C ILE A 139 13.58 14.93 -16.57
N VAL A 140 14.81 15.25 -16.94
CA VAL A 140 15.80 14.27 -17.41
C VAL A 140 16.21 13.35 -16.26
N LEU A 141 16.44 13.91 -15.07
CA LEU A 141 16.75 13.12 -13.87
C LEU A 141 15.63 12.12 -13.55
N VAL A 142 14.37 12.58 -13.51
CA VAL A 142 13.21 11.73 -13.26
C VAL A 142 13.08 10.65 -14.34
N LEU A 143 13.29 10.99 -15.62
CA LEU A 143 13.24 10.02 -16.71
C LEU A 143 14.31 8.92 -16.53
N VAL A 144 15.55 9.30 -16.24
CA VAL A 144 16.66 8.36 -16.04
C VAL A 144 16.40 7.44 -14.84
N VAL A 145 16.03 8.02 -13.69
CA VAL A 145 15.70 7.26 -12.48
C VAL A 145 14.52 6.32 -12.73
N THR A 146 13.48 6.79 -13.41
CA THR A 146 12.31 5.97 -13.73
C THR A 146 12.68 4.78 -14.60
N VAL A 147 13.43 5.01 -15.69
CA VAL A 147 13.88 3.93 -16.58
C VAL A 147 14.73 2.93 -15.81
N ALA A 148 15.69 3.40 -15.00
CA ALA A 148 16.57 2.54 -14.21
C ALA A 148 15.77 1.69 -13.22
N ILE A 149 14.85 2.28 -12.46
CA ILE A 149 14.03 1.55 -11.48
C ILE A 149 13.09 0.57 -12.17
N VAL A 150 12.45 0.93 -13.29
CA VAL A 150 11.56 0.03 -14.04
C VAL A 150 12.30 -1.22 -14.51
N TYR A 151 13.50 -1.07 -15.09
CA TYR A 151 14.30 -2.23 -15.48
C TYR A 151 14.75 -3.06 -14.27
N LEU A 152 15.12 -2.41 -13.16
CA LEU A 152 15.54 -3.12 -11.96
C LEU A 152 14.39 -3.92 -11.31
N THR A 153 13.17 -3.39 -11.36
CA THR A 153 11.97 -4.05 -10.83
C THR A 153 11.53 -5.29 -11.62
N GLU A 154 12.04 -5.49 -12.84
CA GLU A 154 11.85 -6.76 -13.57
C GLU A 154 12.68 -7.90 -12.97
N ILE A 155 13.80 -7.56 -12.30
CA ILE A 155 14.76 -8.53 -11.76
C ILE A 155 14.59 -8.66 -10.24
N THR A 156 14.05 -7.63 -9.59
CA THR A 156 13.97 -7.51 -8.13
C THR A 156 12.53 -7.23 -7.68
N SER A 157 12.15 -7.66 -6.47
CA SER A 157 10.87 -7.29 -5.88
C SER A 157 10.67 -5.77 -5.82
N ASN A 158 9.49 -5.28 -6.21
CA ASN A 158 9.13 -3.86 -6.16
C ASN A 158 9.35 -3.26 -4.77
N THR A 159 8.93 -3.96 -3.73
CA THR A 159 9.04 -3.49 -2.36
C THR A 159 10.51 -3.38 -1.92
N ALA A 160 11.34 -4.35 -2.31
CA ALA A 160 12.77 -4.33 -1.99
C ALA A 160 13.49 -3.18 -2.73
N SER A 161 13.16 -2.99 -4.01
CA SER A 161 13.72 -1.90 -4.82
C SER A 161 13.39 -0.53 -4.20
N THR A 162 12.13 -0.27 -3.85
CA THR A 162 11.75 0.98 -3.19
C THR A 162 12.45 1.17 -1.85
N ALA A 163 12.49 0.14 -1.00
CA ALA A 163 13.12 0.23 0.32
C ALA A 163 14.62 0.55 0.26
N THR A 164 15.33 0.06 -0.76
CA THR A 164 16.77 0.29 -0.94
C THR A 164 17.07 1.61 -1.63
N PHE A 165 16.35 1.97 -2.69
CA PHE A 165 16.70 3.12 -3.53
C PHE A 165 16.09 4.43 -3.08
N LEU A 166 14.92 4.41 -2.43
CA LEU A 166 14.25 5.64 -2.01
C LEU A 166 15.12 6.53 -1.09
N PRO A 167 15.87 5.98 -0.10
CA PRO A 167 16.77 6.80 0.72
C PRO A 167 17.91 7.44 -0.09
N ILE A 168 18.48 6.69 -1.04
CA ILE A 168 19.57 7.16 -1.92
C ILE A 168 19.07 8.30 -2.81
N LEU A 169 17.91 8.11 -3.45
CA LEU A 169 17.30 9.12 -4.31
C LEU A 169 16.92 10.38 -3.55
N GLY A 170 16.46 10.24 -2.30
CA GLY A 170 16.24 11.38 -1.41
C GLY A 170 17.51 12.18 -1.14
N ALA A 171 18.63 11.50 -0.84
CA ALA A 171 19.92 12.16 -0.64
C ALA A 171 20.42 12.89 -1.91
N VAL A 172 20.25 12.27 -3.08
CA VAL A 172 20.60 12.88 -4.38
C VAL A 172 19.74 14.10 -4.66
N ALA A 173 18.44 14.05 -4.38
CA ALA A 173 17.53 15.19 -4.57
C ALA A 173 17.97 16.39 -3.71
N VAL A 174 18.28 16.17 -2.43
CA VAL A 174 18.79 17.20 -1.52
C VAL A 174 20.12 17.77 -2.04
N GLY A 175 21.03 16.93 -2.54
CA GLY A 175 22.32 17.37 -3.11
C GLY A 175 22.21 18.22 -4.38
N LEU A 176 21.17 17.99 -5.18
CA LEU A 176 20.85 18.77 -6.38
C LEU A 176 20.00 20.02 -6.07
N GLY A 177 19.60 20.22 -4.81
CA GLY A 177 18.76 21.35 -4.39
C GLY A 177 17.30 21.24 -4.82
N LEU A 178 16.78 20.02 -4.96
CA LEU A 178 15.40 19.71 -5.34
C LEU A 178 14.50 19.40 -4.13
#